data_AF-A0A917ZEW9-F1
#
_entry.id   AF-A0A917ZEW9-F1
#
_cell.length_a   1.000
_cell.length_b   1.000
_cell.length_c   1.000
_cell.angle_alpha   90.00
_cell.angle_beta   90.00
_cell.angle_gamma   90.00
#
_symmetry.space_group_name_H-M   'P 1'
#
loop_
_entity.id
_entity.type
_entity.pdbx_description
1 polymer ?
#
loop_
_entity_poly.entity_id
_entity_poly.type
_entity_poly.pdbx_seq_one_letter_code
_entity_poly.pdbx_strand_id
1 'polypeptide(L)'
;MHFVYRSWYAGPLSKHARHFPGVTVLDWFRRSWDEAAREDAHEWVRRELGADVYGLYSVFETGEPAPTSMADLRRLMRHHLHYEEDLRVDDHSVRVLTNDDEVKLAYYFVDDALVSAEPDRWSYPVHQGRLLPDAADGPGRPFEPPVSPNTVDLGREGGDGVTYAVVLDFEDGDRSVGGVRSTAFPGVRLPELATALRESDADPERWSGEMLALRALTAPGEDLIGPALERRNRWPTTEDEIIGVHRRRRAALAYPHPRAHARALRLLDGFTPAYGRDPGRSLIHVGDHLAQMCVHTDEPFGHRQWFLFDDIWAAAHPGLAASLIHYAFHWDPRCTRRHPPHAPCADDAYLEIEHNNGHIVRDYEPYDEPEMLSMIAALDAAGEHAERDVLREILTGERAATRVLLVVNRPAHRDRHRRLIGVIAARLHRPEPGTCDVSVFVIRPDRRGEHAAVRTALRLWHELRAAGVDRLAFTMPHSRMGRAMVRRLTGLGGETPPGTRVEVPLEQVRRSSDRWWMTQAAP
;
A
#
# COMPACT_ATOMS: atom_id res chain seq x y z
N MET A 1 -18.29 -0.01 -13.87
CA MET A 1 -16.90 0.18 -13.41
C MET A 1 -16.74 1.56 -12.80
N HIS A 2 -15.94 1.69 -11.74
CA HIS A 2 -15.47 2.96 -11.22
C HIS A 2 -14.01 3.20 -11.60
N PHE A 3 -13.70 4.44 -11.98
CA PHE A 3 -12.35 4.99 -11.99
C PHE A 3 -12.17 5.85 -10.74
N VAL A 4 -11.02 5.71 -10.08
CA VAL A 4 -10.64 6.54 -8.93
C VAL A 4 -9.19 6.96 -9.11
N TYR A 5 -8.91 8.25 -8.97
CA TYR A 5 -7.57 8.80 -8.94
C TYR A 5 -7.33 9.46 -7.59
N ARG A 6 -6.54 8.81 -6.74
CA ARG A 6 -6.06 9.34 -5.47
C ARG A 6 -4.86 10.23 -5.74
N SER A 7 -5.08 11.52 -5.61
CA SER A 7 -4.13 12.55 -5.98
C SER A 7 -4.37 13.81 -5.16
N TRP A 8 -3.29 14.39 -4.63
CA TRP A 8 -3.36 15.63 -3.86
C TRP A 8 -3.75 16.84 -4.72
N TYR A 9 -3.59 16.74 -6.04
CA TYR A 9 -4.09 17.73 -7.00
C TYR A 9 -5.63 17.68 -7.17
N ALA A 10 -6.31 16.66 -6.64
CA ALA A 10 -7.71 16.37 -6.94
C ALA A 10 -8.69 16.78 -5.83
N GLY A 11 -9.07 18.06 -5.83
CA GLY A 11 -10.21 18.58 -5.06
C GLY A 11 -10.17 18.33 -3.54
N PRO A 12 -11.28 18.62 -2.82
CA PRO A 12 -11.28 18.60 -1.35
C PRO A 12 -10.96 17.25 -0.71
N LEU A 13 -11.25 16.14 -1.38
CA LEU A 13 -11.01 14.80 -0.84
C LEU A 13 -9.66 14.21 -1.27
N SER A 14 -8.81 14.98 -1.96
CA SER A 14 -7.56 14.52 -2.59
C SER A 14 -7.78 13.24 -3.40
N LYS A 15 -8.92 13.20 -4.09
CA LYS A 15 -9.29 12.13 -5.01
C LYS A 15 -10.35 12.58 -6.00
N HIS A 16 -10.27 12.03 -7.20
CA HIS A 16 -11.30 12.11 -8.22
C HIS A 16 -11.93 10.72 -8.41
N ALA A 17 -13.25 10.64 -8.52
CA ALA A 17 -13.95 9.39 -8.73
C ALA A 17 -15.02 9.54 -9.83
N ARG A 18 -15.02 8.63 -10.80
CA ARG A 18 -15.96 8.61 -11.92
C ARG A 18 -16.57 7.22 -12.10
N HIS A 19 -17.89 7.16 -12.23
CA HIS A 19 -18.63 5.92 -12.50
C HIS A 19 -18.94 5.78 -13.99
N PHE A 20 -18.69 4.58 -14.52
CA PHE A 20 -19.01 4.15 -15.88
C PHE A 20 -19.96 2.95 -15.77
N PRO A 21 -21.28 3.19 -15.74
CA PRO A 21 -22.27 2.15 -15.42
C PRO A 21 -22.29 1.04 -16.47
N GLY A 22 -22.34 -0.21 -16.02
CA GLY A 22 -22.49 -1.38 -16.90
C GLY A 22 -21.27 -1.71 -17.76
N VAL A 23 -20.15 -1.04 -17.52
CA VAL A 23 -18.86 -1.29 -18.18
C VAL A 23 -17.99 -2.09 -17.21
N THR A 24 -17.33 -3.16 -17.68
CA THR A 24 -16.27 -3.85 -16.91
C THR A 24 -14.92 -3.18 -17.15
N VAL A 25 -13.93 -3.45 -16.30
CA VAL A 25 -12.55 -2.95 -16.48
C VAL A 25 -11.99 -3.35 -17.84
N LEU A 26 -12.15 -4.62 -18.25
CA LEU A 26 -11.68 -5.09 -19.56
C LEU A 26 -12.39 -4.38 -20.72
N ASP A 27 -13.72 -4.21 -20.61
CA ASP A 27 -14.51 -3.55 -21.66
C ASP A 27 -14.12 -2.08 -21.81
N TRP A 28 -13.81 -1.39 -20.70
CA TRP A 28 -13.30 -0.04 -20.75
C TRP A 28 -11.97 0.01 -21.52
N PHE A 29 -10.97 -0.77 -21.10
CA PHE A 29 -9.65 -0.77 -21.76
C PHE A 29 -9.72 -1.16 -23.23
N ARG A 30 -10.56 -2.13 -23.63
CA ARG A 30 -10.76 -2.49 -25.04
C ARG A 30 -11.30 -1.34 -25.88
N ARG A 31 -12.34 -0.65 -25.39
CA ARG A 31 -12.92 0.51 -26.08
C ARG A 31 -11.90 1.65 -26.17
N SER A 32 -11.24 1.94 -25.04
CA SER A 32 -10.25 3.00 -24.91
C SER A 32 -9.04 2.80 -25.81
N TRP A 33 -8.62 1.55 -26.04
CA TRP A 33 -7.41 1.24 -26.81
C TRP A 33 -7.41 1.86 -28.20
N ASP A 34 -8.47 1.61 -28.96
CA ASP A 34 -8.58 2.11 -30.33
C ASP A 34 -8.90 3.61 -30.39
N GLU A 35 -9.63 4.13 -29.39
CA GLU A 35 -9.98 5.55 -29.35
C GLU A 35 -8.78 6.42 -28.99
N ALA A 36 -8.04 6.06 -27.93
CA ALA A 36 -6.84 6.76 -27.51
C ALA A 36 -5.74 6.73 -28.59
N ALA A 37 -5.62 5.63 -29.35
CA ALA A 37 -4.62 5.50 -30.41
C ALA A 37 -4.89 6.38 -31.65
N ARG A 38 -6.10 6.95 -31.80
CA ARG A 38 -6.46 7.80 -32.97
C ARG A 38 -6.11 9.27 -32.79
N GLU A 39 -5.83 9.70 -31.57
CA GLU A 39 -5.46 11.09 -31.26
C GLU A 39 -4.33 11.11 -30.21
N ASP A 40 -4.07 12.27 -29.61
CA ASP A 40 -3.12 12.36 -28.51
C ASP A 40 -3.65 11.59 -27.29
N ALA A 41 -2.99 10.48 -26.93
CA ALA A 41 -3.47 9.57 -25.89
C ALA A 41 -3.56 10.26 -24.52
N HIS A 42 -2.66 11.20 -24.23
CA HIS A 42 -2.65 11.94 -22.98
C HIS A 42 -3.89 12.84 -22.86
N GLU A 43 -4.15 13.66 -23.87
CA GLU A 43 -5.34 14.51 -23.92
C GLU A 43 -6.64 13.70 -23.95
N TRP A 44 -6.66 12.56 -24.65
CA TRP A 44 -7.80 11.66 -24.66
C TRP A 44 -8.11 11.11 -23.25
N VAL A 45 -7.10 10.57 -22.55
CA VAL A 45 -7.25 10.02 -21.19
C VAL A 45 -7.74 11.10 -20.24
N ARG A 46 -7.14 12.30 -20.30
CA ARG A 46 -7.53 13.44 -19.48
C ARG A 46 -9.00 13.81 -19.66
N ARG A 47 -9.47 13.85 -20.91
CA ARG A 47 -10.86 14.14 -21.26
C ARG A 47 -11.83 13.03 -20.84
N GLU A 48 -11.50 11.78 -21.12
CA GLU A 48 -12.36 10.62 -20.82
C GLU A 48 -12.49 10.38 -19.31
N LEU A 49 -11.42 10.55 -18.53
CA LEU A 49 -11.45 10.33 -17.09
C LEU A 49 -11.82 11.60 -16.32
N GLY A 50 -11.57 12.78 -16.90
CA GLY A 50 -11.79 14.07 -16.25
C GLY A 50 -10.68 14.44 -15.25
N ALA A 51 -9.51 13.80 -15.35
CA ALA A 51 -8.34 14.06 -14.52
C ALA A 51 -7.05 13.77 -15.28
N ASP A 52 -5.98 14.47 -14.92
CA ASP A 52 -4.64 14.25 -15.48
C ASP A 52 -3.97 13.08 -14.72
N VAL A 53 -4.01 11.89 -15.31
CA VAL A 53 -3.62 10.64 -14.65
C VAL A 53 -2.18 10.28 -15.04
N TYR A 54 -1.28 10.44 -14.07
CA TYR A 54 0.16 10.22 -14.29
C TYR A 54 0.45 8.84 -14.92
N GLY A 55 1.13 8.87 -16.06
CA GLY A 55 1.65 7.69 -16.75
C GLY A 55 0.63 6.81 -17.49
N LEU A 56 -0.68 6.94 -17.22
CA LEU A 56 -1.70 6.03 -17.77
C LEU A 56 -1.73 6.01 -19.31
N TYR A 57 -1.54 7.16 -19.94
CA TYR A 57 -1.60 7.31 -21.40
C TYR A 57 -0.57 6.43 -22.14
N SER A 58 0.58 6.15 -21.52
CA SER A 58 1.69 5.40 -22.14
C SER A 58 1.32 4.00 -22.60
N VAL A 59 0.33 3.36 -21.97
CA VAL A 59 -0.11 2.01 -22.35
C VAL A 59 -0.85 2.00 -23.71
N PHE A 60 -1.40 3.15 -24.13
CA PHE A 60 -2.11 3.30 -25.38
C PHE A 60 -1.19 3.70 -26.56
N GLU A 61 0.05 4.12 -26.28
CA GLU A 61 1.03 4.56 -27.29
C GLU A 61 1.89 3.41 -27.87
N THR A 62 1.49 2.17 -27.59
CA THR A 62 2.33 0.98 -27.81
C THR A 62 2.30 0.44 -29.22
N GLY A 63 1.19 0.66 -29.94
CA GLY A 63 0.88 -0.01 -31.20
C GLY A 63 0.45 -1.48 -31.05
N GLU A 64 0.33 -2.00 -29.83
CA GLU A 64 -0.17 -3.35 -29.55
C GLU A 64 -1.69 -3.42 -29.76
N PRO A 65 -2.24 -4.60 -30.14
CA PRO A 65 -3.68 -4.78 -30.22
C PRO A 65 -4.35 -4.65 -28.85
N ALA A 66 -5.63 -4.26 -28.85
CA ALA A 66 -6.44 -4.19 -27.65
C ALA A 66 -6.48 -5.53 -26.89
N PRO A 67 -6.49 -5.51 -25.54
CA PRO A 67 -6.48 -6.72 -24.73
C PRO A 67 -7.72 -7.59 -24.98
N THR A 68 -7.53 -8.89 -25.20
CA THR A 68 -8.66 -9.83 -25.38
C THR A 68 -9.03 -10.56 -24.08
N SER A 69 -8.29 -10.34 -23.00
CA SER A 69 -8.56 -10.93 -21.68
C SER A 69 -7.91 -10.08 -20.58
N MET A 70 -8.26 -10.33 -19.31
CA MET A 70 -7.57 -9.69 -18.17
C MET A 70 -6.09 -10.12 -18.08
N ALA A 71 -5.75 -11.32 -18.53
CA ALA A 71 -4.36 -11.77 -18.64
C ALA A 71 -3.59 -10.95 -19.69
N ASP A 72 -4.20 -10.67 -20.85
CA ASP A 72 -3.61 -9.80 -21.86
C ASP A 72 -3.47 -8.37 -21.34
N LEU A 73 -4.49 -7.84 -20.66
CA LEU A 73 -4.45 -6.51 -20.06
C LEU A 73 -3.31 -6.42 -19.05
N ARG A 74 -3.18 -7.40 -18.15
CA ARG A 74 -2.08 -7.48 -17.18
C ARG A 74 -0.71 -7.47 -17.87
N ARG A 75 -0.54 -8.29 -18.92
CA ARG A 75 0.68 -8.32 -19.73
C ARG A 75 0.98 -6.93 -20.30
N LEU A 76 0.01 -6.32 -20.99
CA LEU A 76 0.19 -5.03 -21.64
C LEU A 76 0.52 -3.92 -20.63
N MET A 77 -0.20 -3.86 -19.51
CA MET A 77 0.09 -2.91 -18.43
C MET A 77 1.52 -3.08 -17.91
N ARG A 78 1.95 -4.31 -17.62
CA ARG A 78 3.30 -4.56 -17.08
C ARG A 78 4.43 -4.16 -18.03
N HIS A 79 4.22 -4.28 -19.34
CA HIS A 79 5.25 -3.97 -20.33
C HIS A 79 5.25 -2.52 -20.79
N HIS A 80 4.10 -1.86 -20.75
CA HIS A 80 3.93 -0.59 -21.44
C HIS A 80 3.44 0.55 -20.57
N LEU A 81 2.82 0.27 -19.43
CA LEU A 81 2.42 1.32 -18.51
C LEU A 81 3.68 1.93 -17.87
N HIS A 82 3.77 3.26 -17.95
CA HIS A 82 4.69 4.05 -17.15
C HIS A 82 4.11 4.21 -15.74
N TYR A 83 4.74 3.57 -14.77
CA TYR A 83 4.47 3.71 -13.33
C TYR A 83 5.78 3.52 -12.57
N GLU A 84 5.90 4.12 -11.39
CA GLU A 84 7.18 4.12 -10.66
C GLU A 84 7.28 3.07 -9.55
N GLU A 85 6.14 2.59 -9.03
CA GLU A 85 6.09 1.76 -7.84
C GLU A 85 5.42 0.40 -8.12
N ASP A 86 4.12 0.25 -7.88
CA ASP A 86 3.42 -1.05 -7.86
C ASP A 86 2.24 -1.08 -8.84
N LEU A 87 1.97 -2.26 -9.42
CA LEU A 87 0.90 -2.51 -10.36
C LEU A 87 0.22 -3.85 -10.04
N ARG A 88 -1.06 -3.79 -9.71
CA ARG A 88 -1.92 -4.96 -9.50
C ARG A 88 -2.99 -5.00 -10.58
N VAL A 89 -3.11 -6.15 -11.23
CA VAL A 89 -4.17 -6.44 -12.19
C VAL A 89 -4.75 -7.80 -11.85
N ASP A 90 -5.98 -7.83 -11.38
CA ASP A 90 -6.75 -9.05 -11.13
C ASP A 90 -7.98 -9.11 -12.05
N ASP A 91 -8.87 -10.07 -11.87
CA ASP A 91 -9.99 -10.28 -12.78
C ASP A 91 -11.01 -9.13 -12.79
N HIS A 92 -11.01 -8.26 -11.77
CA HIS A 92 -12.02 -7.22 -11.57
C HIS A 92 -11.45 -5.81 -11.37
N SER A 93 -10.13 -5.66 -11.41
CA SER A 93 -9.50 -4.37 -11.17
C SER A 93 -8.08 -4.22 -11.71
N VAL A 94 -7.74 -2.97 -12.02
CA VAL A 94 -6.37 -2.48 -12.22
C VAL A 94 -6.10 -1.46 -11.12
N ARG A 95 -5.04 -1.64 -10.33
CA ARG A 95 -4.64 -0.75 -9.23
C ARG A 95 -3.18 -0.40 -9.39
N VAL A 96 -2.89 0.89 -9.45
CA VAL A 96 -1.54 1.38 -9.73
C VAL A 96 -1.12 2.32 -8.61
N LEU A 97 0.07 2.09 -8.08
CA LEU A 97 0.81 3.00 -7.22
C LEU A 97 1.93 3.62 -8.07
N THR A 98 2.03 4.94 -8.05
CA THR A 98 3.06 5.67 -8.76
C THR A 98 3.55 6.85 -7.92
N ASN A 99 4.58 7.52 -8.40
CA ASN A 99 5.12 8.75 -7.84
C ASN A 99 5.30 9.73 -9.01
N ASP A 100 5.10 11.02 -8.75
CA ASP A 100 5.25 12.10 -9.75
C ASP A 100 6.40 13.05 -9.39
N ASP A 101 7.40 12.52 -8.70
CA ASP A 101 8.54 13.22 -8.09
C ASP A 101 8.21 14.03 -6.82
N GLU A 102 6.98 14.52 -6.65
CA GLU A 102 6.59 15.34 -5.49
C GLU A 102 5.83 14.53 -4.44
N VAL A 103 4.86 13.72 -4.86
CA VAL A 103 4.01 12.89 -4.00
C VAL A 103 3.73 11.53 -4.64
N LYS A 104 3.43 10.54 -3.80
CA LYS A 104 2.85 9.30 -4.30
C LYS A 104 1.40 9.55 -4.72
N LEU A 105 1.01 8.83 -5.75
CA LEU A 105 -0.30 8.86 -6.36
C LEU A 105 -0.78 7.42 -6.52
N ALA A 106 -2.10 7.23 -6.55
CA ALA A 106 -2.65 5.94 -6.91
C ALA A 106 -3.88 6.10 -7.79
N TYR A 107 -4.10 5.16 -8.69
CA TYR A 107 -5.36 5.09 -9.42
C TYR A 107 -5.87 3.66 -9.55
N TYR A 108 -7.19 3.55 -9.60
CA TYR A 108 -7.90 2.29 -9.61
C TYR A 108 -8.96 2.30 -10.72
N PHE A 109 -9.01 1.22 -11.47
CA PHE A 109 -10.16 0.80 -12.27
C PHE A 109 -10.76 -0.41 -11.56
N VAL A 110 -12.05 -0.39 -11.25
CA VAL A 110 -12.69 -1.47 -10.49
C VAL A 110 -14.12 -1.73 -10.97
N ASP A 111 -14.48 -3.00 -11.13
CA ASP A 111 -15.82 -3.41 -11.52
C ASP A 111 -16.88 -3.06 -10.46
N ASP A 112 -18.11 -2.79 -10.89
CA ASP A 112 -19.25 -2.51 -10.00
C ASP A 112 -19.56 -3.71 -9.08
N ALA A 113 -19.35 -4.93 -9.61
CA ALA A 113 -19.51 -6.17 -8.85
C ALA A 113 -18.55 -6.24 -7.66
N LEU A 114 -17.29 -5.81 -7.85
CA LEU A 114 -16.29 -5.82 -6.78
C LEU A 114 -16.59 -4.76 -5.72
N VAL A 115 -16.95 -3.55 -6.14
CA VAL A 115 -17.37 -2.47 -5.23
C VAL A 115 -18.56 -2.90 -4.37
N SER A 116 -19.51 -3.63 -4.97
CA SER A 116 -20.70 -4.14 -4.27
C SER A 116 -20.37 -5.29 -3.31
N ALA A 117 -19.40 -6.14 -3.66
CA ALA A 117 -18.98 -7.28 -2.83
C ALA A 117 -18.08 -6.88 -1.65
N GLU A 118 -17.31 -5.80 -1.79
CA GLU A 118 -16.31 -5.34 -0.81
C GLU A 118 -16.55 -3.86 -0.40
N PRO A 119 -17.72 -3.50 0.16
CA PRO A 119 -18.03 -2.12 0.51
C PRO A 119 -17.10 -1.55 1.59
N ASP A 120 -16.61 -2.40 2.49
CA ASP A 120 -15.60 -2.09 3.50
C ASP A 120 -14.24 -1.67 2.91
N ARG A 121 -14.02 -1.90 1.61
CA ARG A 121 -12.80 -1.50 0.90
C ARG A 121 -13.04 -0.34 -0.04
N TRP A 122 -14.16 -0.34 -0.75
CA TRP A 122 -14.37 0.55 -1.89
C TRP A 122 -15.33 1.72 -1.65
N SER A 123 -16.17 1.71 -0.61
CA SER A 123 -17.17 2.76 -0.40
C SER A 123 -16.58 4.18 -0.34
N TYR A 124 -15.44 4.38 0.34
CA TYR A 124 -14.78 5.69 0.36
C TYR A 124 -14.06 6.02 -0.95
N PRO A 125 -13.18 5.16 -1.53
CA PRO A 125 -12.55 5.42 -2.84
C PRO A 125 -13.52 5.87 -3.92
N VAL A 126 -14.67 5.18 -4.06
CA VAL A 126 -15.64 5.46 -5.14
C VAL A 126 -16.63 6.58 -4.81
N HIS A 127 -16.63 7.11 -3.58
CA HIS A 127 -17.50 8.21 -3.19
C HIS A 127 -17.21 9.47 -4.03
N GLN A 128 -18.21 9.95 -4.77
CA GLN A 128 -18.07 11.11 -5.66
C GLN A 128 -18.50 12.44 -5.02
N GLY A 129 -19.20 12.37 -3.88
CA GLY A 129 -19.65 13.55 -3.16
C GLY A 129 -18.49 14.34 -2.55
N ARG A 130 -18.70 15.63 -2.33
CA ARG A 130 -17.75 16.47 -1.58
C ARG A 130 -17.84 16.25 -0.07
N LEU A 131 -19.01 15.83 0.39
CA LEU A 131 -19.35 15.57 1.80
C LEU A 131 -19.73 14.11 1.96
N LEU A 132 -19.19 13.48 3.01
CA LEU A 132 -19.69 12.20 3.45
C LEU A 132 -21.12 12.37 4.01
N PRO A 133 -21.98 11.35 3.90
CA PRO A 133 -23.34 11.42 4.42
C PRO A 133 -23.34 11.58 5.94
N ASP A 134 -24.30 12.35 6.46
CA ASP A 134 -24.61 12.38 7.88
C ASP A 134 -25.17 11.03 8.35
N ALA A 135 -25.19 10.80 9.67
CA ALA A 135 -25.80 9.59 10.23
C ALA A 135 -27.29 9.52 9.86
N ALA A 136 -27.74 8.34 9.43
CA ALA A 136 -29.16 8.07 9.26
C ALA A 136 -29.75 7.56 10.59
N ASP A 137 -31.04 7.83 10.83
CA ASP A 137 -31.75 7.31 11.98
C ASP A 137 -31.85 5.78 11.92
N GLY A 138 -31.27 5.08 12.90
CA GLY A 138 -31.47 3.64 13.07
C GLY A 138 -30.39 2.98 13.93
N PRO A 139 -30.74 1.92 14.69
CA PRO A 139 -29.75 1.13 15.41
C PRO A 139 -28.90 0.37 14.39
N GLY A 140 -27.73 0.91 14.08
CA GLY A 140 -26.72 0.23 13.28
C GLY A 140 -26.12 -0.97 14.03
N ARG A 141 -25.40 -1.82 13.30
CA ARG A 141 -24.61 -2.90 13.91
C ARG A 141 -23.37 -2.31 14.61
N PRO A 142 -22.87 -2.91 15.70
CA PRO A 142 -21.60 -2.52 16.29
C PRO A 142 -20.50 -2.47 15.22
N PHE A 143 -19.74 -1.38 15.20
CA PHE A 143 -18.65 -1.19 14.25
C PHE A 143 -17.34 -1.76 14.82
N GLU A 144 -16.66 -2.56 14.01
CA GLU A 144 -15.29 -3.01 14.30
C GLU A 144 -14.36 -2.44 13.21
N PRO A 145 -13.31 -1.68 13.57
CA PRO A 145 -12.41 -1.10 12.59
C PRO A 145 -11.57 -2.20 11.91
N PRO A 146 -11.39 -2.17 10.57
CA PRO A 146 -10.65 -3.20 9.84
C PRO A 146 -9.15 -3.21 10.16
N VAL A 147 -8.64 -2.11 10.71
CA VAL A 147 -7.26 -1.93 11.14
C VAL A 147 -7.29 -1.40 12.57
N SER A 148 -6.50 -2.02 13.46
CA SER A 148 -6.42 -1.57 14.85
C SER A 148 -5.95 -0.11 14.93
N PRO A 149 -6.77 0.80 15.48
CA PRO A 149 -6.42 2.21 15.62
C PRO A 149 -5.37 2.40 16.71
N ASN A 150 -4.67 3.54 16.66
CA ASN A 150 -3.93 4.03 17.82
C ASN A 150 -4.94 4.47 18.88
N THR A 151 -4.87 3.91 20.07
CA THR A 151 -5.78 4.28 21.16
C THR A 151 -5.19 5.44 21.95
N VAL A 152 -5.96 6.51 22.10
CA VAL A 152 -5.63 7.65 22.96
C VAL A 152 -6.63 7.68 24.12
N ASP A 153 -6.10 7.51 25.32
CA ASP A 153 -6.88 7.63 26.56
C ASP A 153 -7.01 9.11 26.93
N LEU A 154 -8.26 9.59 27.06
CA LEU A 154 -8.58 10.94 27.49
C LEU A 154 -8.85 11.05 28.99
N GLY A 155 -8.70 9.95 29.75
CA GLY A 155 -8.87 9.91 31.20
C GLY A 155 -10.33 9.90 31.67
N ARG A 156 -11.29 9.58 30.78
CA ARG A 156 -12.71 9.46 31.14
C ARG A 156 -13.05 8.02 31.49
N GLU A 157 -13.24 7.76 32.78
CA GLU A 157 -13.75 6.46 33.24
C GLU A 157 -15.25 6.35 32.99
N GLY A 158 -15.69 5.22 32.41
CA GLY A 158 -17.10 4.87 32.27
C GLY A 158 -17.90 5.67 31.24
N GLY A 159 -17.25 6.39 30.33
CA GLY A 159 -17.92 6.99 29.18
C GLY A 159 -18.35 5.93 28.16
N ASP A 160 -19.36 6.26 27.35
CA ASP A 160 -19.92 5.37 26.33
C ASP A 160 -19.35 5.69 24.93
N GLY A 161 -19.32 4.67 24.07
CA GLY A 161 -18.96 4.83 22.65
C GLY A 161 -17.48 5.04 22.38
N VAL A 162 -17.16 5.37 21.12
CA VAL A 162 -15.79 5.59 20.64
C VAL A 162 -15.82 6.63 19.54
N THR A 163 -14.95 7.63 19.61
CA THR A 163 -14.68 8.53 18.49
C THR A 163 -13.43 8.10 17.75
N TYR A 164 -13.49 8.05 16.43
CA TYR A 164 -12.38 7.80 15.54
C TYR A 164 -11.94 9.09 14.85
N ALA A 165 -10.64 9.28 14.71
CA ALA A 165 -10.04 10.33 13.91
C ALA A 165 -9.18 9.72 12.79
N VAL A 166 -9.45 10.14 11.56
CA VAL A 166 -8.68 9.80 10.36
C VAL A 166 -8.12 11.09 9.77
N VAL A 167 -6.80 11.24 9.78
CA VAL A 167 -6.12 12.45 9.30
C VAL A 167 -5.23 12.11 8.12
N LEU A 168 -5.65 12.48 6.92
CA LEU A 168 -4.89 12.29 5.69
C LEU A 168 -3.99 13.50 5.47
N ASP A 169 -2.69 13.25 5.36
CA ASP A 169 -1.66 14.26 5.09
C ASP A 169 -0.63 13.73 4.06
N PHE A 170 0.14 14.63 3.46
CA PHE A 170 1.16 14.38 2.44
C PHE A 170 2.55 14.91 2.80
N GLU A 171 2.74 15.49 3.99
CA GLU A 171 4.04 16.10 4.41
C GLU A 171 5.24 15.15 4.35
N ASP A 172 4.99 13.84 4.45
CA ASP A 172 5.98 12.80 4.20
C ASP A 172 5.58 12.17 2.87
N GLY A 173 6.29 12.50 1.77
CA GLY A 173 5.92 12.06 0.41
C GLY A 173 5.65 10.55 0.31
N ASP A 174 6.32 9.75 1.14
CA ASP A 174 6.12 8.30 1.26
C ASP A 174 4.78 7.87 1.91
N ARG A 175 4.06 8.79 2.57
CA ARG A 175 2.76 8.60 3.25
C ARG A 175 1.58 9.26 2.56
N SER A 176 1.83 9.99 1.48
CA SER A 176 0.80 10.67 0.69
C SER A 176 -0.32 9.74 0.19
N VAL A 177 -0.09 8.43 0.05
CA VAL A 177 -1.12 7.44 -0.32
C VAL A 177 -1.30 6.29 0.66
N GLY A 178 -1.04 6.50 1.95
CA GLY A 178 -1.34 5.51 2.97
C GLY A 178 -0.46 5.65 4.21
N GLY A 179 -0.47 4.62 5.05
CA GLY A 179 0.36 4.55 6.24
C GLY A 179 -0.08 5.38 7.43
N VAL A 180 -1.22 6.03 7.33
CA VAL A 180 -1.86 6.72 8.44
C VAL A 180 -2.73 5.73 9.20
N ARG A 181 -2.40 5.50 10.47
CA ARG A 181 -3.31 4.80 11.38
C ARG A 181 -4.36 5.78 11.90
N SER A 182 -5.61 5.34 11.92
CA SER A 182 -6.67 6.07 12.62
C SER A 182 -6.36 6.13 14.12
N THR A 183 -6.86 7.17 14.78
CA THR A 183 -6.85 7.30 16.24
C THR A 183 -8.24 6.98 16.78
N ALA A 184 -8.32 6.28 17.91
CA ALA A 184 -9.56 6.02 18.62
C ALA A 184 -9.51 6.64 20.02
N PHE A 185 -10.63 7.23 20.45
CA PHE A 185 -10.88 7.81 21.76
C PHE A 185 -12.00 7.01 22.44
N PRO A 186 -11.68 5.94 23.18
CA PRO A 186 -12.69 5.14 23.85
C PRO A 186 -13.41 5.93 24.94
N GLY A 187 -14.71 5.68 25.10
CA GLY A 187 -15.56 6.31 26.10
C GLY A 187 -15.92 7.76 25.79
N VAL A 188 -15.77 8.20 24.54
CA VAL A 188 -16.06 9.56 24.11
C VAL A 188 -16.74 9.53 22.75
N ARG A 189 -17.94 10.09 22.65
CA ARG A 189 -18.62 10.33 21.35
C ARG A 189 -18.30 11.71 20.79
N LEU A 190 -18.59 11.92 19.50
CA LEU A 190 -18.18 13.15 18.82
C LEU A 190 -18.73 14.43 19.49
N PRO A 191 -19.99 14.48 19.97
CA PRO A 191 -20.51 15.65 20.69
C PRO A 191 -19.76 15.96 21.99
N GLU A 192 -19.07 14.97 22.57
CA GLU A 192 -18.35 15.10 23.84
C GLU A 192 -16.85 15.37 23.62
N LEU A 193 -16.36 15.19 22.39
CA LEU A 193 -14.94 15.19 22.04
C LEU A 193 -14.26 16.50 22.45
N ALA A 194 -14.88 17.66 22.18
CA ALA A 194 -14.29 18.95 22.50
C ALA A 194 -14.02 19.07 24.01
N THR A 195 -15.00 18.71 24.84
CA THR A 195 -14.86 18.72 26.30
C THR A 195 -13.81 17.73 26.78
N ALA A 196 -13.84 16.49 26.29
CA ALA A 196 -12.85 15.47 26.65
C ALA A 196 -11.41 15.89 26.27
N LEU A 197 -11.22 16.48 25.08
CA LEU A 197 -9.90 16.98 24.67
C LEU A 197 -9.38 18.05 25.62
N ARG A 198 -10.21 19.01 26.05
CA ARG A 198 -9.78 20.06 26.99
C ARG A 198 -9.38 19.52 28.36
N GLU A 199 -10.15 18.56 28.86
CA GLU A 199 -9.99 17.99 30.21
C GLU A 199 -8.82 17.01 30.28
N SER A 200 -8.42 16.41 29.15
CA SER A 200 -7.33 15.45 29.10
C SER A 200 -5.94 16.06 29.34
N ASP A 201 -5.07 15.27 29.97
CA ASP A 201 -3.63 15.50 30.00
C ASP A 201 -2.99 14.91 28.74
N ALA A 202 -2.46 15.78 27.88
CA ALA A 202 -1.90 15.35 26.60
C ALA A 202 -0.48 14.82 26.76
N ASP A 203 -0.22 13.62 26.22
CA ASP A 203 1.12 13.03 26.13
C ASP A 203 1.69 13.27 24.73
N PRO A 204 2.73 14.12 24.57
CA PRO A 204 3.28 14.46 23.25
C PRO A 204 3.93 13.27 22.54
N GLU A 205 4.29 12.19 23.25
CA GLU A 205 4.88 10.98 22.66
C GLU A 205 3.80 10.04 22.11
N ARG A 206 2.57 10.11 22.65
CA ARG A 206 1.43 9.27 22.20
C ARG A 206 0.48 10.00 21.27
N TRP A 207 0.29 11.30 21.46
CA TRP A 207 -0.63 12.11 20.66
C TRP A 207 0.05 12.63 19.40
N SER A 208 -0.65 12.58 18.28
CA SER A 208 -0.18 13.21 17.04
C SER A 208 -0.17 14.74 17.16
N GLY A 209 0.60 15.42 16.30
CA GLY A 209 0.65 16.89 16.28
C GLY A 209 -0.73 17.51 16.03
N GLU A 210 -1.51 16.87 15.18
CA GLU A 210 -2.86 17.23 14.78
C GLU A 210 -3.82 17.18 15.98
N MET A 211 -3.76 16.11 16.77
CA MET A 211 -4.61 15.96 17.96
C MET A 211 -4.23 16.95 19.07
N LEU A 212 -2.93 17.20 19.25
CA LEU A 212 -2.44 18.24 20.16
C LEU A 212 -2.90 19.64 19.73
N ALA A 213 -2.86 19.93 18.44
CA ALA A 213 -3.35 21.19 17.89
C ALA A 213 -4.87 21.33 18.10
N LEU A 214 -5.65 20.29 17.80
CA LEU A 214 -7.11 20.30 17.98
C LEU A 214 -7.50 20.55 19.44
N ARG A 215 -6.83 19.86 20.38
CA ARG A 215 -6.99 20.11 21.82
C ARG A 215 -6.69 21.55 22.19
N ALA A 216 -5.57 22.09 21.74
CA ALA A 216 -5.18 23.47 22.03
C ALA A 216 -6.14 24.49 21.39
N LEU A 217 -6.75 24.17 20.26
CA LEU A 217 -7.67 25.06 19.53
C LEU A 217 -9.11 25.05 20.06
N THR A 218 -9.44 24.08 20.91
CA THR A 218 -10.74 24.00 21.58
C THR A 218 -10.78 25.01 22.73
N ALA A 219 -11.66 26.01 22.68
CA ALA A 219 -11.69 27.08 23.68
C ALA A 219 -12.43 26.66 24.95
N PRO A 220 -12.13 27.28 26.11
CA PRO A 220 -12.90 27.07 27.33
C PRO A 220 -14.39 27.38 27.10
N GLY A 221 -15.27 26.44 27.50
CA GLY A 221 -16.73 26.58 27.36
C GLY A 221 -17.30 26.22 25.99
N GLU A 222 -16.49 25.75 25.04
CA GLU A 222 -16.98 25.24 23.75
C GLU A 222 -17.23 23.73 23.79
N ASP A 223 -18.48 23.31 23.82
CA ASP A 223 -18.79 21.88 23.90
C ASP A 223 -18.76 21.16 22.54
N LEU A 224 -18.72 21.90 21.43
CA LEU A 224 -18.70 21.34 20.08
C LEU A 224 -17.32 21.52 19.41
N ILE A 225 -16.95 20.57 18.55
CA ILE A 225 -15.64 20.57 17.88
C ILE A 225 -15.54 21.58 16.72
N GLY A 226 -16.67 22.03 16.17
CA GLY A 226 -16.72 22.90 14.99
C GLY A 226 -15.90 24.18 15.11
N PRO A 227 -16.05 25.00 16.16
CA PRO A 227 -15.22 26.19 16.37
C PRO A 227 -13.71 25.90 16.40
N ALA A 228 -13.29 24.75 16.94
CA ALA A 228 -11.89 24.34 16.94
C ALA A 228 -11.39 24.00 15.53
N LEU A 229 -12.22 23.36 14.69
CA LEU A 229 -11.90 23.10 13.29
C LEU A 229 -11.80 24.40 12.47
N GLU A 230 -12.68 25.38 12.72
CA GLU A 230 -12.60 26.72 12.10
C GLU A 230 -11.31 27.48 12.47
N ARG A 231 -10.83 27.30 13.70
CA ARG A 231 -9.51 27.81 14.10
C ARG A 231 -8.39 27.00 13.45
N ARG A 232 -8.53 25.67 13.32
CA ARG A 232 -7.56 24.82 12.64
C ARG A 232 -7.40 25.17 11.16
N ASN A 233 -8.48 25.55 10.49
CA ASN A 233 -8.44 26.04 9.11
C ASN A 233 -7.61 27.32 8.93
N ARG A 234 -7.42 28.10 10.01
CA ARG A 234 -6.55 29.28 10.06
C ARG A 234 -5.23 29.02 10.79
N TRP A 235 -4.94 27.77 11.15
CA TRP A 235 -3.70 27.43 11.82
C TRP A 235 -2.54 27.49 10.83
N PRO A 236 -1.44 28.21 11.11
CA PRO A 236 -0.31 28.33 10.20
C PRO A 236 0.20 26.97 9.72
N THR A 237 0.29 26.79 8.40
CA THR A 237 1.12 25.74 7.76
C THR A 237 2.53 26.27 7.88
N THR A 238 3.35 25.74 8.78
CA THR A 238 4.70 26.28 8.91
C THR A 238 5.68 25.37 8.21
N GLU A 239 6.50 25.90 7.30
CA GLU A 239 7.73 25.22 6.84
C GLU A 239 8.59 24.70 8.03
N ASP A 240 8.45 25.32 9.21
CA ASP A 240 9.00 24.88 10.50
C ASP A 240 8.49 23.50 11.01
N GLU A 241 7.41 22.94 10.43
CA GLU A 241 6.97 21.56 10.69
C GLU A 241 7.98 20.54 10.14
N ILE A 242 8.80 20.93 9.16
CA ILE A 242 9.78 20.07 8.49
C ILE A 242 11.16 20.07 9.20
N ILE A 243 11.53 21.11 9.96
CA ILE A 243 12.91 21.29 10.45
C ILE A 243 12.97 21.65 11.95
N GLY A 244 12.92 20.65 12.85
CA GLY A 244 13.37 20.73 14.26
C GLY A 244 12.59 21.63 15.24
N VAL A 245 11.98 22.72 14.77
CA VAL A 245 11.08 23.63 15.48
C VAL A 245 9.79 22.90 15.85
N HIS A 246 9.40 21.89 15.06
CA HIS A 246 8.27 21.02 15.33
C HIS A 246 8.32 20.39 16.73
N ARG A 247 9.47 19.88 17.19
CA ARG A 247 9.54 19.17 18.49
C ARG A 247 9.26 20.10 19.67
N ARG A 248 9.80 21.32 19.64
CA ARG A 248 9.56 22.32 20.70
C ARG A 248 8.13 22.86 20.67
N ARG A 249 7.57 23.08 19.48
CA ARG A 249 6.17 23.51 19.33
C ARG A 249 5.19 22.42 19.76
N ARG A 250 5.42 21.18 19.34
CA ARG A 250 4.64 19.99 19.74
C ARG A 250 4.64 19.82 21.26
N ALA A 251 5.80 19.91 21.89
CA ALA A 251 5.91 19.87 23.35
C ALA A 251 5.11 21.00 24.02
N ALA A 252 5.05 22.19 23.41
CA ALA A 252 4.28 23.31 23.96
C ALA A 252 2.75 23.16 23.79
N LEU A 253 2.29 22.38 22.81
CA LEU A 253 0.87 22.03 22.67
C LEU A 253 0.41 20.97 23.67
N ALA A 254 1.35 20.19 24.22
CA ALA A 254 1.09 19.23 25.30
C ALA A 254 1.08 19.85 26.71
N TYR A 255 1.26 21.18 26.84
CA TYR A 255 1.08 21.85 28.12
C TYR A 255 -0.37 21.71 28.65
N PRO A 256 -0.60 21.99 29.96
CA PRO A 256 -1.95 22.12 30.50
C PRO A 256 -2.82 23.02 29.61
N HIS A 257 -4.07 22.62 29.40
CA HIS A 257 -4.93 23.17 28.36
C HIS A 257 -4.95 24.71 28.29
N PRO A 258 -5.11 25.47 29.40
CA PRO A 258 -5.13 26.93 29.33
C PRO A 258 -3.86 27.54 28.72
N ARG A 259 -2.69 26.95 29.00
CA ARG A 259 -1.40 27.42 28.46
C ARG A 259 -1.23 27.03 27.00
N ALA A 260 -1.64 25.82 26.62
CA ALA A 260 -1.63 25.36 25.23
C ALA A 260 -2.57 26.22 24.38
N HIS A 261 -3.79 26.47 24.87
CA HIS A 261 -4.79 27.31 24.21
C HIS A 261 -4.33 28.75 24.02
N ALA A 262 -3.83 29.40 25.08
CA ALA A 262 -3.28 30.76 24.95
C ALA A 262 -2.11 30.84 23.95
N ARG A 263 -1.33 29.76 23.80
CA ARG A 263 -0.28 29.70 22.78
C ARG A 263 -0.84 29.48 21.38
N ALA A 264 -1.84 28.64 21.24
CA ALA A 264 -2.55 28.42 19.98
C ALA A 264 -3.16 29.73 19.45
N LEU A 265 -3.83 30.51 20.30
CA LEU A 265 -4.40 31.80 19.90
C LEU A 265 -3.32 32.79 19.44
N ARG A 266 -2.18 32.88 20.13
CA ARG A 266 -1.06 33.74 19.68
C ARG A 266 -0.51 33.34 18.31
N LEU A 267 -0.57 32.06 17.94
CA LEU A 267 -0.17 31.59 16.62
C LEU A 267 -1.21 31.98 15.56
N LEU A 268 -2.49 31.98 15.91
CA LEU A 268 -3.58 32.44 15.03
C LEU A 268 -3.58 33.95 14.83
N ASP A 269 -3.25 34.74 15.85
CA ASP A 269 -3.19 36.21 15.75
C ASP A 269 -2.16 36.69 14.71
N GLY A 270 -1.12 35.89 14.48
CA GLY A 270 -0.09 36.14 13.46
C GLY A 270 -0.30 35.36 12.16
N PHE A 271 -1.44 34.71 11.96
CA PHE A 271 -1.68 33.91 10.77
C PHE A 271 -1.81 34.77 9.51
N THR A 272 -0.91 34.53 8.57
CA THR A 272 -1.02 34.98 7.18
C THR A 272 -0.99 33.73 6.31
N PRO A 273 -1.98 33.49 5.43
CA PRO A 273 -1.91 32.40 4.48
C PRO A 273 -0.64 32.52 3.63
N ALA A 274 0.14 31.44 3.54
CA ALA A 274 1.37 31.37 2.76
C ALA A 274 1.23 30.30 1.66
N TYR A 275 2.12 30.37 0.65
CA TYR A 275 2.19 29.38 -0.45
C TYR A 275 0.89 29.21 -1.25
N GLY A 276 0.05 30.25 -1.33
CA GLY A 276 -1.23 30.14 -2.06
C GLY A 276 -2.35 29.45 -1.27
N ARG A 277 -2.15 29.20 0.03
CA ARG A 277 -3.22 28.76 0.93
C ARG A 277 -4.39 29.72 0.93
N ASP A 278 -5.61 29.19 0.82
CA ASP A 278 -6.85 29.95 0.94
C ASP A 278 -7.83 29.24 1.88
N PRO A 279 -7.97 29.71 3.14
CA PRO A 279 -8.95 29.17 4.08
C PRO A 279 -10.40 29.21 3.58
N GLY A 280 -10.74 30.10 2.64
CA GLY A 280 -12.07 30.19 2.04
C GLY A 280 -12.37 29.09 1.02
N ARG A 281 -11.33 28.39 0.53
CA ARG A 281 -11.46 27.20 -0.32
C ARG A 281 -11.49 25.89 0.48
N SER A 282 -11.29 25.97 1.79
CA SER A 282 -11.43 24.82 2.67
C SER A 282 -12.91 24.42 2.80
N LEU A 283 -13.13 23.14 3.07
CA LEU A 283 -14.46 22.61 3.37
C LEU A 283 -14.49 22.20 4.84
N ILE A 284 -15.52 22.64 5.56
CA ILE A 284 -15.79 22.24 6.95
C ILE A 284 -17.26 21.86 7.03
N HIS A 285 -17.53 20.66 7.50
CA HIS A 285 -18.87 20.14 7.74
C HIS A 285 -18.89 19.48 9.12
N VAL A 286 -19.89 19.82 9.93
CA VAL A 286 -20.03 19.30 11.30
C VAL A 286 -21.49 18.94 11.52
N GLY A 287 -21.76 17.63 11.52
CA GLY A 287 -23.00 17.05 11.99
C GLY A 287 -22.84 16.46 13.40
N ASP A 288 -23.87 15.78 13.88
CA ASP A 288 -23.92 15.25 15.26
C ASP A 288 -22.87 14.15 15.50
N HIS A 289 -22.67 13.28 14.50
CA HIS A 289 -21.83 12.08 14.62
C HIS A 289 -20.68 12.03 13.60
N LEU A 290 -20.55 13.06 12.76
CA LEU A 290 -19.46 13.23 11.79
C LEU A 290 -19.03 14.71 11.73
N ALA A 291 -17.73 14.95 11.82
CA ALA A 291 -17.10 16.20 11.42
C ALA A 291 -16.04 15.92 10.34
N GLN A 292 -16.13 16.65 9.23
CA GLN A 292 -15.23 16.58 8.10
C GLN A 292 -14.60 17.95 7.88
N MET A 293 -13.28 17.99 7.77
CA MET A 293 -12.53 19.19 7.41
C MET A 293 -11.53 18.87 6.30
N CYS A 294 -11.61 19.58 5.19
CA CYS A 294 -10.64 19.54 4.10
C CYS A 294 -9.96 20.91 4.03
N VAL A 295 -8.77 21.04 4.63
CA VAL A 295 -8.02 22.30 4.69
C VAL A 295 -7.28 22.50 3.38
N HIS A 296 -7.59 23.58 2.64
CA HIS A 296 -6.81 23.94 1.47
C HIS A 296 -5.36 24.25 1.87
N THR A 297 -4.39 23.61 1.23
CA THR A 297 -2.97 23.81 1.52
C THR A 297 -2.38 24.86 0.61
N ASP A 298 -2.45 24.65 -0.70
CA ASP A 298 -1.90 25.51 -1.74
C ASP A 298 -2.56 25.14 -3.08
N GLU A 299 -2.19 25.87 -4.14
CA GLU A 299 -2.75 25.66 -5.46
C GLU A 299 -2.33 24.30 -6.08
N PRO A 300 -1.08 23.83 -5.92
CA PRO A 300 -0.70 22.50 -6.38
C PRO A 300 -1.34 21.36 -5.56
N PHE A 301 -1.04 21.22 -4.27
CA PHE A 301 -1.34 20.02 -3.47
C PHE A 301 -2.74 19.99 -2.82
N GLY A 302 -3.64 20.87 -3.24
CA GLY A 302 -5.08 20.80 -2.95
C GLY A 302 -5.43 20.93 -1.48
N HIS A 303 -5.76 19.81 -0.81
CA HIS A 303 -6.36 19.81 0.52
C HIS A 303 -5.80 18.72 1.45
N ARG A 304 -5.76 18.97 2.78
CA ARG A 304 -5.58 17.96 3.84
C ARG A 304 -6.89 17.58 4.48
N GLN A 305 -7.17 16.29 4.65
CA GLN A 305 -8.49 15.82 5.11
C GLN A 305 -8.45 15.30 6.54
N TRP A 306 -9.41 15.73 7.35
CA TRP A 306 -9.65 15.29 8.70
C TRP A 306 -11.09 14.79 8.77
N PHE A 307 -11.27 13.56 9.23
CA PHE A 307 -12.57 12.97 9.48
C PHE A 307 -12.62 12.54 10.95
N LEU A 308 -13.57 13.09 11.69
CA LEU A 308 -13.87 12.72 13.07
C LEU A 308 -15.27 12.12 13.07
N PHE A 309 -15.43 10.88 13.45
CA PHE A 309 -16.74 10.23 13.50
C PHE A 309 -16.81 9.26 14.66
N ASP A 310 -17.98 9.07 15.25
CA ASP A 310 -18.15 8.16 16.37
C ASP A 310 -18.73 6.79 15.97
N ASP A 311 -18.92 5.94 16.96
CA ASP A 311 -19.49 4.60 16.82
C ASP A 311 -20.91 4.61 16.24
N ILE A 312 -21.68 5.68 16.43
CA ILE A 312 -23.03 5.80 15.88
C ILE A 312 -22.96 6.04 14.37
N TRP A 313 -22.14 6.99 13.90
CA TRP A 313 -21.95 7.19 12.47
C TRP A 313 -21.34 5.95 11.79
N ALA A 314 -20.35 5.33 12.44
CA ALA A 314 -19.71 4.13 11.91
C ALA A 314 -20.67 2.92 11.85
N ALA A 315 -21.58 2.80 12.81
CA ALA A 315 -22.63 1.78 12.80
C ALA A 315 -23.68 2.02 11.70
N ALA A 316 -24.01 3.28 11.41
CA ALA A 316 -24.91 3.67 10.33
C ALA A 316 -24.28 3.51 8.93
N HIS A 317 -22.95 3.71 8.82
CA HIS A 317 -22.21 3.68 7.55
C HIS A 317 -20.99 2.73 7.60
N PRO A 318 -21.14 1.44 7.94
CA PRO A 318 -20.01 0.58 8.28
C PRO A 318 -19.06 0.33 7.10
N GLY A 319 -19.57 0.26 5.87
CA GLY A 319 -18.73 0.14 4.68
C GLY A 319 -17.87 1.39 4.46
N LEU A 320 -18.45 2.57 4.58
CA LEU A 320 -17.74 3.85 4.41
C LEU A 320 -16.71 4.08 5.51
N ALA A 321 -17.06 3.81 6.77
CA ALA A 321 -16.15 3.94 7.92
C ALA A 321 -14.95 2.99 7.80
N ALA A 322 -15.19 1.71 7.50
CA ALA A 322 -14.12 0.73 7.30
C ALA A 322 -13.24 1.11 6.09
N SER A 323 -13.87 1.50 4.98
CA SER A 323 -13.16 1.87 3.75
C SER A 323 -12.30 3.12 3.93
N LEU A 324 -12.78 4.13 4.69
CA LEU A 324 -12.00 5.32 5.02
C LEU A 324 -10.78 4.99 5.91
N ILE A 325 -10.97 4.16 6.94
CA ILE A 325 -9.86 3.71 7.79
C ILE A 325 -8.82 2.93 6.98
N HIS A 326 -9.27 2.05 6.09
CA HIS A 326 -8.37 1.28 5.23
C HIS A 326 -7.65 2.17 4.21
N TYR A 327 -8.35 3.13 3.60
CA TYR A 327 -7.78 4.10 2.65
C TYR A 327 -6.69 4.97 3.30
N ALA A 328 -6.87 5.37 4.55
CA ALA A 328 -5.85 6.07 5.32
C ALA A 328 -4.63 5.19 5.61
N PHE A 329 -4.89 3.93 5.95
CA PHE A 329 -3.85 2.99 6.32
C PHE A 329 -3.03 2.49 5.12
N HIS A 330 -3.63 2.40 3.93
CA HIS A 330 -3.05 1.67 2.83
C HIS A 330 -3.38 2.26 1.45
N TRP A 331 -2.47 2.09 0.49
CA TRP A 331 -2.67 2.56 -0.90
C TRP A 331 -3.57 1.61 -1.69
N ASP A 332 -3.45 0.30 -1.51
CA ASP A 332 -4.29 -0.72 -2.14
C ASP A 332 -5.51 -1.04 -1.25
N PRO A 333 -6.75 -0.75 -1.69
CA PRO A 333 -7.97 -1.12 -0.97
C PRO A 333 -8.11 -2.63 -0.68
N ARG A 334 -7.53 -3.49 -1.52
CA ARG A 334 -7.64 -4.96 -1.38
C ARG A 334 -6.46 -5.60 -0.65
N CYS A 335 -5.54 -4.81 -0.09
CA CYS A 335 -4.47 -5.39 0.73
C CYS A 335 -5.06 -6.04 1.99
N THR A 336 -4.85 -7.35 2.11
CA THR A 336 -5.27 -8.21 3.23
C THR A 336 -4.15 -8.42 4.26
N ARG A 337 -2.92 -8.07 3.91
CA ARG A 337 -1.74 -8.40 4.70
C ARG A 337 -1.55 -7.46 5.88
N ARG A 338 -1.17 -8.05 7.02
CA ARG A 338 -0.67 -7.30 8.18
C ARG A 338 0.80 -6.98 7.97
N HIS A 339 1.09 -5.88 7.29
CA HIS A 339 2.45 -5.40 7.16
C HIS A 339 2.57 -3.94 7.61
N PRO A 340 3.79 -3.47 7.92
CA PRO A 340 4.03 -2.05 8.11
C PRO A 340 3.52 -1.25 6.90
N PRO A 341 3.04 -0.01 7.12
CA PRO A 341 2.60 0.91 6.07
C PRO A 341 3.45 0.97 4.79
N HIS A 342 4.77 0.87 4.93
CA HIS A 342 5.73 1.06 3.86
C HIS A 342 6.30 -0.27 3.33
N ALA A 343 5.84 -1.40 3.85
CA ALA A 343 6.24 -2.68 3.30
C ALA A 343 5.53 -2.88 1.94
N PRO A 344 6.23 -3.43 0.93
CA PRO A 344 5.59 -3.80 -0.33
C PRO A 344 4.40 -4.72 -0.03
N CYS A 345 3.27 -4.44 -0.65
CA CYS A 345 2.20 -5.42 -0.71
C CYS A 345 2.71 -6.62 -1.48
N ALA A 346 2.29 -7.82 -1.12
CA ALA A 346 2.19 -8.87 -2.12
C ALA A 346 0.73 -9.27 -2.16
N ASP A 347 0.23 -9.48 -3.36
CA ASP A 347 -1.12 -9.97 -3.59
C ASP A 347 -1.18 -11.42 -3.07
N ASP A 348 -2.26 -11.80 -2.39
CA ASP A 348 -2.42 -13.17 -1.92
C ASP A 348 -2.59 -14.16 -3.09
N ALA A 349 -3.12 -13.69 -4.23
CA ALA A 349 -3.15 -14.44 -5.47
C ALA A 349 -1.78 -14.45 -6.16
N TYR A 350 -1.00 -13.36 -6.05
CA TYR A 350 0.27 -13.18 -6.76
C TYR A 350 1.40 -12.72 -5.84
N LEU A 351 2.36 -13.61 -5.61
CA LEU A 351 3.56 -13.29 -4.87
C LEU A 351 4.41 -12.38 -5.76
N GLU A 352 4.70 -11.17 -5.31
CA GLU A 352 5.71 -10.28 -5.88
C GLU A 352 6.49 -9.69 -4.70
N ILE A 353 7.77 -10.02 -4.61
CA ILE A 353 8.65 -9.68 -3.49
C ILE A 353 9.80 -8.86 -4.06
N GLU A 354 9.86 -7.59 -3.67
CA GLU A 354 10.98 -6.74 -4.01
C GLU A 354 12.17 -6.93 -3.05
N HIS A 355 13.36 -6.92 -3.62
CA HIS A 355 14.63 -6.92 -2.91
C HIS A 355 15.33 -5.57 -3.04
N ASN A 356 15.90 -5.08 -1.94
CA ASN A 356 16.68 -3.83 -1.88
C ASN A 356 17.88 -3.78 -2.84
N ASN A 357 18.25 -4.88 -3.48
CA ASN A 357 19.34 -4.94 -4.45
C ASN A 357 18.87 -4.94 -5.91
N GLY A 358 17.60 -4.56 -6.15
CA GLY A 358 17.04 -4.49 -7.50
C GLY A 358 16.73 -5.86 -8.09
N HIS A 359 16.24 -6.81 -7.28
CA HIS A 359 15.62 -8.02 -7.80
C HIS A 359 14.16 -8.10 -7.35
N ILE A 360 13.32 -8.74 -8.15
CA ILE A 360 11.93 -8.99 -7.85
C ILE A 360 11.71 -10.51 -7.98
N VAL A 361 11.11 -11.12 -6.96
CA VAL A 361 10.63 -12.51 -7.04
C VAL A 361 9.14 -12.47 -7.27
N ARG A 362 8.65 -12.94 -8.42
CA ARG A 362 7.22 -12.91 -8.72
C ARG A 362 6.68 -14.22 -9.26
N ASP A 363 5.38 -14.44 -9.26
CA ASP A 363 4.80 -15.59 -9.97
C ASP A 363 5.12 -15.60 -11.47
N TYR A 364 5.32 -16.80 -11.98
CA TYR A 364 5.31 -17.11 -13.41
C TYR A 364 3.91 -16.94 -13.97
N GLU A 365 3.83 -16.28 -15.11
CA GLU A 365 2.61 -16.15 -15.89
C GLU A 365 2.82 -16.68 -17.31
N PRO A 366 1.76 -17.06 -18.03
CA PRO A 366 1.88 -17.67 -19.36
C PRO A 366 2.73 -16.87 -20.35
N TYR A 367 2.70 -15.53 -20.27
CA TYR A 367 3.50 -14.70 -21.16
C TYR A 367 5.00 -14.68 -20.83
N ASP A 368 5.43 -15.25 -19.70
CA ASP A 368 6.85 -15.42 -19.35
C ASP A 368 7.46 -16.69 -19.98
N GLU A 369 6.67 -17.43 -20.78
CA GLU A 369 7.13 -18.62 -21.47
C GLU A 369 8.41 -18.38 -22.30
N PRO A 370 8.55 -17.28 -23.08
CA PRO A 370 9.80 -17.00 -23.80
C PRO A 370 11.03 -16.87 -22.87
N GLU A 371 10.88 -16.19 -21.74
CA GLU A 371 11.93 -16.04 -20.74
C GLU A 371 12.27 -17.37 -20.07
N MET A 372 11.25 -18.18 -19.78
CA MET A 372 11.44 -19.52 -19.23
C MET A 372 12.17 -20.44 -20.22
N LEU A 373 11.82 -20.39 -21.51
CA LEU A 373 12.51 -21.12 -22.56
C LEU A 373 13.97 -20.64 -22.71
N SER A 374 14.23 -19.34 -22.57
CA SER A 374 15.59 -18.78 -22.52
C SER A 374 16.39 -19.33 -21.32
N MET A 375 15.76 -19.44 -20.14
CA MET A 375 16.39 -20.06 -18.97
C MET A 375 16.71 -21.53 -19.23
N ILE A 376 15.77 -22.31 -19.77
CA ILE A 376 15.96 -23.73 -20.10
C ILE A 376 17.15 -23.91 -21.06
N ALA A 377 17.26 -23.06 -22.09
CA ALA A 377 18.40 -23.09 -23.02
C ALA A 377 19.73 -22.77 -22.31
N ALA A 378 19.75 -21.80 -21.39
CA ALA A 378 20.94 -21.47 -20.61
C ALA A 378 21.40 -22.61 -19.69
N LEU A 379 20.45 -23.35 -19.10
CA LEU A 379 20.75 -24.53 -18.27
C LEU A 379 21.30 -25.69 -19.11
N ASP A 380 20.74 -25.91 -20.29
CA ASP A 380 21.22 -26.93 -21.22
C ASP A 380 22.67 -26.67 -21.65
N ALA A 381 23.00 -25.42 -21.99
CA ALA A 381 24.36 -24.99 -22.32
C ALA A 381 25.36 -25.15 -21.16
N ALA A 382 24.87 -25.11 -19.91
CA ALA A 382 25.68 -25.31 -18.71
C ALA A 382 25.77 -26.79 -18.27
N GLY A 383 25.10 -27.72 -18.96
CA GLY A 383 25.07 -29.15 -18.61
C GLY A 383 24.19 -29.46 -17.39
N GLU A 384 23.21 -28.61 -17.07
CA GLU A 384 22.34 -28.74 -15.90
C GLU A 384 21.02 -29.43 -16.25
N HIS A 385 21.11 -30.68 -16.69
CA HIS A 385 19.98 -31.41 -17.24
C HIS A 385 18.87 -31.67 -16.21
N ALA A 386 19.20 -31.88 -14.93
CA ALA A 386 18.21 -32.15 -13.89
C ALA A 386 17.29 -30.95 -13.64
N GLU A 387 17.86 -29.76 -13.47
CA GLU A 387 17.11 -28.52 -13.28
C GLU A 387 16.31 -28.16 -14.54
N ARG A 388 16.91 -28.35 -15.73
CA ARG A 388 16.25 -28.17 -17.03
C ARG A 388 15.00 -29.04 -17.16
N ASP A 389 15.10 -30.33 -16.82
CA ASP A 389 14.01 -31.28 -16.98
C ASP A 389 12.82 -30.94 -16.09
N VAL A 390 13.07 -30.53 -14.85
CA VAL A 390 11.99 -30.06 -13.97
C VAL A 390 11.29 -28.82 -14.54
N LEU A 391 12.02 -27.87 -15.13
CA LEU A 391 11.38 -26.70 -15.76
C LEU A 391 10.56 -27.07 -17.00
N ARG A 392 10.99 -28.07 -17.79
CA ARG A 392 10.20 -28.60 -18.92
C ARG A 392 8.93 -29.30 -18.46
N GLU A 393 9.01 -30.14 -17.43
CA GLU A 393 7.85 -30.80 -16.81
C GLU A 393 6.82 -29.77 -16.28
N ILE A 394 7.32 -28.65 -15.76
CA ILE A 394 6.48 -27.54 -15.30
C ILE A 394 5.76 -26.87 -16.48
N LEU A 395 6.49 -26.49 -17.53
CA LEU A 395 5.91 -25.81 -18.71
C LEU A 395 4.90 -26.69 -19.47
N THR A 396 5.13 -28.00 -19.51
CA THR A 396 4.23 -28.96 -20.17
C THR A 396 3.00 -29.30 -19.33
N GLY A 397 2.88 -28.78 -18.11
CA GLY A 397 1.75 -29.02 -17.20
C GLY A 397 1.81 -30.35 -16.46
N GLU A 398 2.86 -31.16 -16.65
CA GLU A 398 3.05 -32.44 -15.94
C GLU A 398 3.19 -32.24 -14.40
N ARG A 399 3.51 -31.02 -13.96
CA ARG A 399 3.55 -30.61 -12.54
C ARG A 399 2.55 -29.48 -12.20
N ALA A 400 1.29 -29.60 -12.61
CA ALA A 400 0.25 -28.59 -12.41
C ALA A 400 0.05 -28.06 -10.96
N ALA A 401 0.45 -28.81 -9.93
CA ALA A 401 0.36 -28.38 -8.53
C ALA A 401 1.56 -27.56 -8.02
N THR A 402 2.53 -27.23 -8.88
CA THR A 402 3.75 -26.51 -8.49
C THR A 402 3.61 -25.03 -8.82
N ARG A 403 3.76 -24.15 -7.82
CA ARG A 403 3.85 -22.71 -8.02
C ARG A 403 5.25 -22.37 -8.50
N VAL A 404 5.35 -21.57 -9.56
CA VAL A 404 6.63 -21.19 -10.14
C VAL A 404 6.82 -19.71 -9.90
N LEU A 405 7.95 -19.35 -9.30
CA LEU A 405 8.37 -17.99 -9.05
C LEU A 405 9.56 -17.66 -9.92
N LEU A 406 9.51 -16.54 -10.60
CA LEU A 406 10.59 -15.95 -11.37
C LEU A 406 11.35 -14.97 -10.50
N VAL A 407 12.67 -15.03 -10.56
CA VAL A 407 13.55 -14.00 -10.02
C VAL A 407 13.98 -13.14 -11.20
N VAL A 408 13.58 -11.88 -11.23
CA VAL A 408 13.88 -10.93 -12.31
C VAL A 408 14.67 -9.74 -11.75
N ASN A 409 15.49 -9.10 -12.58
CA ASN A 409 16.09 -7.81 -12.21
C ASN A 409 15.03 -6.70 -12.24
N ARG A 410 15.07 -5.80 -11.25
CA ARG A 410 14.38 -4.51 -11.32
C ARG A 410 15.10 -3.69 -12.39
N PRO A 411 14.37 -3.17 -13.38
CA PRO A 411 14.95 -2.28 -14.37
C PRO A 411 15.55 -1.06 -13.64
N ALA A 412 16.81 -0.73 -13.90
CA ALA A 412 17.28 0.61 -13.59
C ALA A 412 16.44 1.58 -14.43
N HIS A 413 16.13 2.80 -13.95
CA HIS A 413 15.22 3.79 -14.57
C HIS A 413 15.33 4.00 -16.11
N ARG A 414 16.37 3.50 -16.78
CA ARG A 414 16.59 3.60 -18.23
C ARG A 414 16.54 2.29 -19.01
N ASP A 415 16.63 1.11 -18.39
CA ASP A 415 16.56 -0.19 -19.10
C ASP A 415 15.21 -0.84 -18.81
N ARG A 416 14.23 -0.67 -19.70
CA ARG A 416 12.82 -1.07 -19.46
C ARG A 416 12.60 -2.59 -19.40
N HIS A 417 13.60 -3.42 -19.69
CA HIS A 417 13.41 -4.85 -19.75
C HIS A 417 13.80 -5.55 -18.44
N ARG A 418 12.78 -6.03 -17.70
CA ARG A 418 12.96 -7.00 -16.61
C ARG A 418 13.63 -8.25 -17.19
N ARG A 419 14.88 -8.51 -16.83
CA ARG A 419 15.59 -9.73 -17.26
C ARG A 419 15.38 -10.83 -16.23
N LEU A 420 14.93 -12.00 -16.67
CA LEU A 420 14.91 -13.20 -15.83
C LEU A 420 16.33 -13.54 -15.39
N ILE A 421 16.56 -13.62 -14.09
CA ILE A 421 17.84 -14.00 -13.48
C ILE A 421 17.77 -15.35 -12.76
N GLY A 422 16.58 -15.84 -12.42
CA GLY A 422 16.42 -17.09 -11.69
C GLY A 422 15.00 -17.62 -11.75
N VAL A 423 14.84 -18.90 -11.40
CA VAL A 423 13.53 -19.56 -11.27
C VAL A 423 13.52 -20.38 -10.00
N ILE A 424 12.39 -20.34 -9.30
CA ILE A 424 12.11 -21.11 -8.10
C ILE A 424 10.80 -21.86 -8.35
N ALA A 425 10.84 -23.18 -8.34
CA ALA A 425 9.63 -23.99 -8.41
C ALA A 425 9.35 -24.57 -7.02
N ALA A 426 8.21 -24.21 -6.43
CA ALA A 426 7.85 -24.60 -5.09
C ALA A 426 6.39 -25.09 -5.02
N ARG A 427 6.15 -26.16 -4.27
CA ARG A 427 4.83 -26.68 -3.97
C ARG A 427 4.49 -26.37 -2.51
N LEU A 428 3.46 -25.57 -2.31
CA LEU A 428 2.89 -25.34 -0.98
C LEU A 428 1.89 -26.46 -0.69
N HIS A 429 2.11 -27.22 0.38
CA HIS A 429 1.12 -28.20 0.83
C HIS A 429 -0.06 -27.45 1.48
N ARG A 430 -1.20 -27.39 0.79
CA ARG A 430 -2.49 -26.95 1.34
C ARG A 430 -3.31 -28.20 1.74
N PRO A 431 -4.18 -28.15 2.77
CA PRO A 431 -4.74 -26.96 3.44
C PRO A 431 -3.96 -26.41 4.62
N GLU A 432 -3.01 -27.14 5.21
CA GLU A 432 -2.22 -26.66 6.36
C GLU A 432 -0.77 -26.42 5.92
N PRO A 433 -0.34 -25.15 5.77
CA PRO A 433 1.02 -24.84 5.33
C PRO A 433 2.03 -25.11 6.45
N GLY A 434 2.34 -26.37 6.74
CA GLY A 434 3.54 -26.72 7.50
C GLY A 434 4.75 -26.70 6.58
N THR A 435 4.69 -27.45 5.48
CA THR A 435 5.86 -27.67 4.62
C THR A 435 5.71 -27.02 3.24
N CYS A 436 6.77 -26.38 2.75
CA CYS A 436 6.93 -25.93 1.36
C CYS A 436 8.03 -26.76 0.68
N ASP A 437 7.68 -27.44 -0.41
CA ASP A 437 8.58 -28.30 -1.19
C ASP A 437 9.18 -27.54 -2.38
N VAL A 438 10.42 -27.11 -2.25
CA VAL A 438 11.18 -26.43 -3.30
C VAL A 438 11.80 -27.48 -4.23
N SER A 439 11.15 -27.69 -5.38
CA SER A 439 11.58 -28.61 -6.41
C SER A 439 12.80 -28.08 -7.20
N VAL A 440 12.85 -26.78 -7.45
CA VAL A 440 13.95 -26.11 -8.16
C VAL A 440 14.22 -24.76 -7.52
N PHE A 441 15.49 -24.42 -7.37
CA PHE A 441 15.96 -23.07 -7.11
C PHE A 441 17.21 -22.84 -7.93
N VAL A 442 17.10 -22.10 -9.04
CA VAL A 442 18.19 -21.92 -9.99
C VAL A 442 18.36 -20.45 -10.33
N ILE A 443 19.60 -20.00 -10.37
CA ILE A 443 20.00 -18.69 -10.91
C ILE A 443 20.71 -18.96 -12.23
N ARG A 444 20.41 -18.13 -13.24
CA ARG A 444 21.01 -18.17 -14.57
C ARG A 444 22.54 -18.32 -14.46
N PRO A 445 23.16 -19.27 -15.18
CA PRO A 445 24.59 -19.53 -15.10
C PRO A 445 25.47 -18.28 -15.24
N ASP A 446 25.12 -17.39 -16.17
CA ASP A 446 25.83 -16.13 -16.46
C ASP A 446 25.67 -15.05 -15.38
N ARG A 447 24.83 -15.30 -14.36
CA ARG A 447 24.54 -14.36 -13.25
C ARG A 447 24.98 -14.92 -11.89
N ARG A 448 25.69 -16.05 -11.87
CA ARG A 448 26.18 -16.68 -10.63
C ARG A 448 27.36 -15.92 -10.05
N GLY A 449 27.36 -15.71 -8.74
CA GLY A 449 28.44 -15.01 -8.02
C GLY A 449 28.01 -13.69 -7.37
N GLU A 450 26.89 -13.10 -7.78
CA GLU A 450 26.42 -11.79 -7.28
C GLU A 450 25.77 -11.85 -5.87
N HIS A 451 25.95 -12.92 -5.08
CA HIS A 451 25.18 -13.20 -3.86
C HIS A 451 23.64 -13.26 -4.03
N ALA A 452 23.12 -13.10 -5.24
CA ALA A 452 21.70 -13.06 -5.56
C ALA A 452 20.96 -14.30 -5.05
N ALA A 453 21.49 -15.50 -5.32
CA ALA A 453 20.91 -16.78 -4.89
C ALA A 453 20.64 -16.85 -3.37
N VAL A 454 21.63 -16.49 -2.55
CA VAL A 454 21.51 -16.52 -1.08
C VAL A 454 20.52 -15.48 -0.58
N ARG A 455 20.56 -14.26 -1.12
CA ARG A 455 19.65 -13.17 -0.72
C ARG A 455 18.20 -13.48 -1.11
N THR A 456 18.00 -13.97 -2.34
CA THR A 456 16.70 -14.40 -2.85
C THR A 456 16.12 -15.52 -1.99
N ALA A 457 16.90 -16.55 -1.67
CA ALA A 457 16.45 -17.62 -0.79
C ALA A 457 16.06 -17.10 0.60
N LEU A 458 16.91 -16.28 1.25
CA LEU A 458 16.63 -15.74 2.58
C LEU A 458 15.34 -14.92 2.64
N ARG A 459 15.07 -14.09 1.63
CA ARG A 459 13.82 -13.32 1.61
C ARG A 459 12.62 -14.21 1.31
N LEU A 460 12.70 -15.10 0.33
CA LEU A 460 11.61 -16.03 0.04
C LEU A 460 11.21 -16.79 1.32
N TRP A 461 12.19 -17.23 2.11
CA TRP A 461 11.94 -17.94 3.36
C TRP A 461 11.33 -17.07 4.45
N HIS A 462 11.68 -15.78 4.50
CA HIS A 462 10.99 -14.82 5.36
C HIS A 462 9.51 -14.70 4.99
N GLU A 463 9.20 -14.62 3.69
CA GLU A 463 7.82 -14.52 3.18
C GLU A 463 7.05 -15.82 3.39
N LEU A 464 7.67 -16.98 3.17
CA LEU A 464 7.05 -18.28 3.45
C LEU A 464 6.72 -18.42 4.95
N ARG A 465 7.61 -17.97 5.84
CA ARG A 465 7.33 -17.94 7.29
C ARG A 465 6.17 -17.00 7.62
N ALA A 466 6.12 -15.83 7.00
CA ALA A 466 4.99 -14.90 7.18
C ALA A 466 3.66 -15.49 6.68
N ALA A 467 3.72 -16.36 5.66
CA ALA A 467 2.59 -17.14 5.16
C ALA A 467 2.25 -18.39 6.00
N GLY A 468 2.91 -18.59 7.15
CA GLY A 468 2.64 -19.69 8.08
C GLY A 468 3.44 -20.97 7.85
N VAL A 469 4.29 -21.03 6.81
CA VAL A 469 5.16 -22.19 6.56
C VAL A 469 6.19 -22.32 7.70
N ASP A 470 6.34 -23.52 8.25
CA ASP A 470 7.28 -23.83 9.33
C ASP A 470 8.46 -24.70 8.87
N ARG A 471 8.36 -25.39 7.73
CA ARG A 471 9.38 -26.29 7.20
C ARG A 471 9.59 -26.10 5.69
N LEU A 472 10.83 -26.26 5.26
CA LEU A 472 11.20 -26.35 3.85
C LEU A 472 11.65 -27.76 3.53
N ALA A 473 11.06 -28.36 2.51
CA ALA A 473 11.58 -29.55 1.88
C ALA A 473 12.26 -29.18 0.56
N PHE A 474 13.39 -29.81 0.23
CA PHE A 474 14.02 -29.68 -1.07
C PHE A 474 14.92 -30.88 -1.35
N THR A 475 15.24 -31.12 -2.61
CA THR A 475 16.23 -32.13 -3.02
C THR A 475 17.62 -31.51 -3.06
N MET A 476 18.61 -32.16 -2.44
CA MET A 476 19.99 -31.69 -2.44
C MET A 476 20.53 -31.56 -3.88
N PRO A 477 21.03 -30.37 -4.28
CA PRO A 477 21.49 -30.15 -5.65
C PRO A 477 22.65 -31.07 -6.07
N HIS A 478 22.70 -31.40 -7.37
CA HIS A 478 23.81 -32.17 -7.94
C HIS A 478 25.09 -31.33 -8.09
N SER A 479 24.97 -30.00 -8.20
CA SER A 479 26.13 -29.10 -8.25
C SER A 479 26.78 -28.93 -6.88
N ARG A 480 28.13 -28.92 -6.85
CA ARG A 480 28.89 -28.66 -5.61
C ARG A 480 28.53 -27.30 -5.00
N MET A 481 28.35 -26.29 -5.85
CA MET A 481 27.99 -24.94 -5.43
C MET A 481 26.57 -24.88 -4.84
N GLY A 482 25.59 -25.57 -5.44
CA GLY A 482 24.23 -25.65 -4.91
C GLY A 482 24.19 -26.31 -3.53
N ARG A 483 24.92 -27.42 -3.34
CA ARG A 483 25.03 -28.05 -2.00
C ARG A 483 25.68 -27.12 -0.97
N ALA A 484 26.74 -26.41 -1.35
CA ALA A 484 27.39 -25.46 -0.46
C ALA A 484 26.45 -24.31 -0.05
N MET A 485 25.65 -23.79 -0.99
CA MET A 485 24.64 -22.78 -0.72
C MET A 485 23.58 -23.29 0.27
N VAL A 486 23.00 -24.45 -0.01
CA VAL A 486 21.98 -25.07 0.86
C VAL A 486 22.52 -25.26 2.27
N ARG A 487 23.72 -25.84 2.43
CA ARG A 487 24.34 -26.04 3.75
C ARG A 487 24.59 -24.71 4.47
N ARG A 488 25.08 -23.70 3.75
CA ARG A 488 25.31 -22.36 4.30
C ARG A 488 24.03 -21.74 4.85
N LEU A 489 22.93 -21.95 4.14
CA LEU A 489 21.65 -21.36 4.47
C LEU A 489 20.91 -22.08 5.60
N THR A 490 21.01 -23.42 5.63
CA THR A 490 20.25 -24.29 6.54
C THR A 490 21.04 -24.74 7.76
N GLY A 491 22.36 -24.59 7.75
CA GLY A 491 23.24 -25.08 8.82
C GLY A 491 23.41 -26.60 8.85
N LEU A 492 22.93 -27.33 7.83
CA LEU A 492 23.09 -28.78 7.75
C LEU A 492 24.57 -29.19 7.76
N GLY A 493 24.96 -29.96 8.77
CA GLY A 493 26.28 -30.58 8.88
C GLY A 493 26.38 -31.88 8.08
N GLY A 494 27.62 -32.25 7.72
CA GLY A 494 27.94 -33.53 7.06
C GLY A 494 27.75 -33.55 5.53
N GLU A 495 28.17 -34.67 4.93
CA GLU A 495 28.02 -34.90 3.48
C GLU A 495 26.65 -35.52 3.16
N THR A 496 25.61 -34.70 3.04
CA THR A 496 24.34 -35.15 2.45
C THR A 496 24.55 -35.44 0.96
N PRO A 497 24.24 -36.66 0.46
CA PRO A 497 24.40 -37.01 -0.95
C PRO A 497 23.50 -36.13 -1.85
N PRO A 498 23.93 -35.80 -3.08
CA PRO A 498 23.06 -35.17 -4.07
C PRO A 498 21.84 -36.06 -4.36
N GLY A 499 20.69 -35.46 -4.65
CA GLY A 499 19.43 -36.19 -4.86
C GLY A 499 18.69 -36.58 -3.57
N THR A 500 19.29 -36.37 -2.39
CA THR A 500 18.62 -36.65 -1.11
C THR A 500 17.60 -35.56 -0.81
N ARG A 501 16.35 -35.95 -0.51
CA ARG A 501 15.34 -35.02 0.02
C ARG A 501 15.70 -34.64 1.46
N VAL A 502 15.69 -33.35 1.75
CA VAL A 502 15.98 -32.82 3.09
C VAL A 502 14.84 -31.92 3.52
N GLU A 503 14.49 -31.99 4.80
CA GLU A 503 13.56 -31.08 5.44
C GLU A 503 14.27 -30.27 6.52
N VAL A 504 14.03 -28.95 6.52
CA VAL A 504 14.64 -28.02 7.46
C VAL A 504 13.56 -27.13 8.06
N PRO A 505 13.44 -27.06 9.40
CA PRO A 505 12.60 -26.07 10.06
C PRO A 505 13.04 -24.66 9.65
N LEU A 506 12.09 -23.81 9.24
CA LEU A 506 12.37 -22.44 8.83
C LEU A 506 13.03 -21.64 9.96
N GLU A 507 12.80 -21.97 11.22
CA GLU A 507 13.48 -21.36 12.37
C GLU A 507 15.00 -21.63 12.42
N GLN A 508 15.46 -22.74 11.86
CA GLN A 508 16.88 -23.11 11.80
C GLN A 508 17.62 -22.45 10.63
N VAL A 509 16.86 -21.96 9.64
CA VAL A 509 17.41 -21.14 8.57
C VAL A 509 17.99 -19.86 9.18
N ARG A 510 19.31 -19.69 9.05
CA ARG A 510 20.07 -18.63 9.72
C ARG A 510 19.42 -17.27 9.48
N ARG A 511 19.14 -16.53 10.56
CA ARG A 511 18.67 -15.14 10.48
C ARG A 511 19.76 -14.30 9.81
N SER A 512 19.41 -13.58 8.75
CA SER A 512 20.34 -12.71 8.00
C SER A 512 20.90 -11.53 8.82
N SER A 513 20.51 -11.40 10.09
CA SER A 513 20.95 -10.37 11.02
C SER A 513 22.34 -10.62 11.62
N ASP A 514 22.91 -11.82 11.47
CA ASP A 514 24.32 -12.03 11.82
C ASP A 514 25.19 -11.30 10.80
N ARG A 515 25.75 -10.16 11.24
CA ARG A 515 26.47 -9.07 10.55
C ARG A 515 27.64 -9.44 9.60
N TRP A 516 27.68 -10.63 9.05
CA TRP A 516 28.81 -11.15 8.27
C TRP A 516 28.99 -10.53 6.88
N TRP A 517 27.96 -9.90 6.30
CA TRP A 517 28.05 -9.33 4.95
C TRP A 517 28.55 -7.87 4.91
N MET A 518 28.65 -7.19 6.06
CA MET A 518 29.26 -5.86 6.13
C MET A 518 30.80 -5.88 6.22
N THR A 519 31.43 -7.03 6.47
CA THR A 519 32.88 -7.13 6.74
C THR A 519 33.73 -7.75 5.64
N GLN A 520 33.21 -7.96 4.42
CA GLN A 520 34.04 -8.41 3.28
C GLN A 520 33.92 -7.49 2.05
N ALA A 521 33.93 -6.18 2.30
CA ALA A 521 34.28 -5.17 1.29
C ALA A 521 35.64 -4.56 1.66
N ALA A 522 36.71 -5.29 1.40
CA ALA A 522 38.06 -4.76 1.22
C ALA A 522 38.76 -5.69 0.22
N PRO A 523 39.53 -5.13 -0.73
CA PRO A 523 39.84 -5.74 -2.03
C PRO A 523 40.59 -7.07 -1.99
#